data_AF-A0A7H1ARF7-F1
#
_entry.id   AF-A0A7H1ARF7-F1
#
_cell.length_a   1.000
_cell.length_b   1.000
_cell.length_c   1.000
_cell.angle_alpha   90.00
_cell.angle_beta   90.00
_cell.angle_gamma   90.00
#
_symmetry.space_group_name_H-M   'P 1'
#
loop_
_entity.id
_entity.type
_entity.pdbx_description
1 polymer ?
#
loop_
_entity_poly.entity_id
_entity_poly.type
_entity_poly.pdbx_seq_one_letter_code
_entity_poly.pdbx_strand_id
1 'polypeptide(L)'
;MHVDNGLPALPSAAGSADSKGAYVPMPADAREILTRLNCKVEDAITPKVARISGNDGASDFMVTDRRGSGYRYWIRSFTGSGGTTGYLAQLNGCPARTIGMRAYIAKDDGALEDITSEILDRGGFPDEAAMKKYVDQEASGLFALIGQLDRVPVVRWIAEADPDRGLRTDKRTFGRGNYVHGGFLLWTGDKFEVRQKVPAAVWLCDNPKAPECIDDPFVEGR
;
A
#
# COMPACT_ATOMS: atom_id res chain seq x y z
N MET A 1 11.57 -18.90 15.62
CA MET A 1 10.96 -17.59 15.93
C MET A 1 10.99 -16.82 14.61
N HIS A 2 9.85 -16.66 13.92
CA HIS A 2 9.83 -15.78 12.75
C HIS A 2 10.05 -14.35 13.23
N VAL A 3 10.98 -13.64 12.59
CA VAL A 3 11.13 -12.20 12.81
C VAL A 3 9.86 -11.56 12.31
N ASP A 4 9.20 -10.77 13.17
CA ASP A 4 7.95 -10.10 12.82
C ASP A 4 8.21 -8.94 11.84
N ASN A 5 8.32 -9.28 10.56
CA ASN A 5 8.57 -8.33 9.48
C ASN A 5 7.25 -7.88 8.84
N GLY A 6 7.13 -6.58 8.59
CA GLY A 6 6.04 -6.01 7.80
C GLY A 6 6.43 -5.77 6.36
N LEU A 7 5.42 -5.58 5.52
CA LEU A 7 5.60 -4.99 4.20
C LEU A 7 6.13 -3.55 4.36
N PRO A 8 6.83 -3.00 3.35
CA PRO A 8 7.34 -1.63 3.46
C PRO A 8 6.20 -0.66 3.76
N ALA A 9 6.47 0.31 4.63
CA ALA A 9 5.45 1.13 5.26
C ALA A 9 4.82 2.16 4.31
N LEU A 10 3.71 2.77 4.74
CA LEU A 10 3.33 4.08 4.23
C LEU A 10 4.42 5.11 4.52
N PRO A 11 4.65 6.06 3.61
CA PRO A 11 5.54 7.18 3.89
C PRO A 11 4.99 7.99 5.07
N SER A 12 5.90 8.67 5.77
CA SER A 12 5.53 9.63 6.82
C SER A 12 4.61 10.74 6.30
N ALA A 13 4.63 11.04 5.00
CA ALA A 13 3.62 11.89 4.39
C ALA A 13 2.32 11.12 4.12
N ALA A 14 1.39 11.11 5.09
CA ALA A 14 -0.04 10.79 4.99
C ALA A 14 -0.45 9.55 4.15
N GLY A 15 -1.08 8.56 4.80
CA GLY A 15 -1.82 7.48 4.14
C GLY A 15 -3.08 7.95 3.40
N SER A 16 -2.91 8.77 2.36
CA SER A 16 -3.67 9.04 1.13
C SER A 16 -5.20 9.14 1.12
N ALA A 17 -5.94 9.00 2.22
CA ALA A 17 -7.34 9.39 2.26
C ALA A 17 -7.49 10.93 2.14
N ASP A 18 -6.40 11.70 2.14
CA ASP A 18 -6.44 13.15 2.31
C ASP A 18 -6.99 13.94 1.10
N SER A 19 -6.63 13.58 -0.13
CA SER A 19 -7.07 14.32 -1.31
C SER A 19 -8.52 14.04 -1.71
N LYS A 20 -9.02 12.81 -1.43
CA LYS A 20 -10.34 12.34 -1.90
C LYS A 20 -11.28 11.82 -0.82
N GLY A 21 -10.85 11.80 0.43
CA GLY A 21 -11.68 11.34 1.54
C GLY A 21 -12.53 12.43 2.18
N ALA A 22 -13.65 12.02 2.78
CA ALA A 22 -14.54 12.85 3.57
C ALA A 22 -14.58 12.37 5.03
N TYR A 23 -14.87 13.27 5.97
CA TYR A 23 -15.13 12.90 7.36
C TYR A 23 -16.55 12.35 7.47
N VAL A 24 -16.66 11.03 7.56
CA VAL A 24 -17.93 10.30 7.55
C VAL A 24 -17.86 9.13 8.52
N PRO A 25 -19.00 8.49 8.87
CA PRO A 25 -18.99 7.28 9.67
C PRO A 25 -18.09 6.20 9.08
N MET A 26 -17.40 5.47 9.96
CA MET A 26 -16.51 4.37 9.58
C MET A 26 -17.29 3.25 8.86
N PRO A 27 -16.78 2.69 7.75
CA PRO A 27 -17.34 1.48 7.17
C PRO A 27 -17.38 0.32 8.18
N ALA A 28 -18.45 -0.47 8.19
CA ALA A 28 -18.62 -1.58 9.14
C ALA A 28 -17.43 -2.56 9.09
N ASP A 29 -17.00 -2.94 7.89
CA ASP A 29 -15.89 -3.88 7.67
C ASP A 29 -14.56 -3.30 8.18
N ALA A 30 -14.35 -1.99 8.04
CA ALA A 30 -13.16 -1.33 8.59
C ALA A 30 -13.15 -1.41 10.12
N ARG A 31 -14.31 -1.20 10.76
CA ARG A 31 -14.45 -1.29 12.22
C ARG A 31 -14.22 -2.72 12.71
N GLU A 32 -14.76 -3.70 11.99
CA GLU A 32 -14.58 -5.11 12.30
C GLU A 32 -13.09 -5.51 12.26
N ILE A 33 -12.37 -5.09 11.22
CA ILE A 33 -10.94 -5.37 11.11
C ILE A 33 -10.16 -4.70 12.23
N LEU A 34 -10.40 -3.41 12.49
CA LEU A 34 -9.75 -2.75 13.62
C LEU A 34 -10.03 -3.48 14.93
N THR A 35 -11.25 -3.94 15.16
CA THR A 35 -11.61 -4.73 16.35
C THR A 35 -10.82 -6.02 16.45
N ARG A 36 -10.65 -6.76 15.34
CA ARG A 36 -9.84 -7.99 15.28
C ARG A 36 -8.36 -7.73 15.48
N LEU A 37 -7.87 -6.56 15.05
CA LEU A 37 -6.54 -6.06 15.33
C LEU A 37 -6.40 -5.47 16.76
N ASN A 38 -7.41 -5.67 17.62
CA ASN A 38 -7.54 -5.11 18.97
C ASN A 38 -7.51 -3.56 19.03
N CYS A 39 -7.71 -2.90 17.89
CA CYS A 39 -7.84 -1.46 17.74
C CYS A 39 -9.30 -1.04 17.97
N LYS A 40 -9.70 -0.85 19.23
CA LYS A 40 -11.05 -0.38 19.55
C LYS A 40 -11.19 1.10 19.18
N VAL A 41 -12.12 1.41 18.28
CA VAL A 41 -12.45 2.77 17.87
C VAL A 41 -13.85 3.10 18.34
N GLU A 42 -14.00 4.23 19.02
CA GLU A 42 -15.30 4.73 19.49
C GLU A 42 -16.16 5.24 18.33
N ASP A 43 -17.48 5.03 18.42
CA ASP A 43 -18.44 5.43 17.38
C ASP A 43 -18.50 6.95 17.13
N ALA A 44 -18.10 7.75 18.12
CA ALA A 44 -18.09 9.21 18.01
C ALA A 44 -16.98 9.74 17.09
N ILE A 45 -16.01 8.91 16.71
CA ILE A 45 -14.89 9.33 15.85
C ILE A 45 -15.34 9.24 14.39
N THR A 46 -15.26 10.37 13.68
CA THR A 46 -15.44 10.41 12.22
C THR A 46 -14.06 10.35 11.55
N PRO A 47 -13.62 9.17 11.06
CA PRO A 47 -12.38 9.08 10.32
C PRO A 47 -12.52 9.74 8.95
N LYS A 48 -11.39 9.96 8.29
CA LYS A 48 -11.38 10.32 6.88
C LYS A 48 -11.49 9.06 6.04
N VAL A 49 -12.55 8.98 5.23
CA VAL A 49 -12.86 7.84 4.38
C VAL A 49 -12.88 8.27 2.92
N ALA A 50 -12.02 7.68 2.09
CA ALA A 50 -12.13 7.75 0.64
C ALA A 50 -12.85 6.50 0.14
N ARG A 51 -13.89 6.68 -0.69
CA ARG A 51 -14.58 5.59 -1.39
C ARG A 51 -14.00 5.46 -2.78
N ILE A 52 -13.74 4.23 -3.17
CA ILE A 52 -13.06 3.88 -4.41
C ILE A 52 -14.00 2.98 -5.18
N SER A 53 -14.19 3.29 -6.46
CA SER A 53 -15.00 2.44 -7.33
C SER A 53 -14.28 1.10 -7.49
N GLY A 54 -14.87 0.03 -6.95
CA GLY A 54 -14.44 -1.33 -7.18
C GLY A 54 -15.06 -1.88 -8.47
N ASN A 55 -14.76 -3.15 -8.75
CA ASN A 55 -15.44 -3.89 -9.82
C ASN A 55 -16.90 -4.17 -9.44
N ASP A 56 -17.77 -4.30 -10.45
CA ASP A 56 -19.16 -4.76 -10.31
C ASP A 56 -20.04 -3.98 -9.31
N GLY A 57 -19.75 -2.69 -9.11
CA GLY A 57 -20.52 -1.82 -8.22
C GLY A 57 -20.19 -1.95 -6.74
N ALA A 58 -19.23 -2.82 -6.37
CA ALA A 58 -18.65 -2.83 -5.04
C ALA A 58 -17.82 -1.55 -4.81
N SER A 59 -17.73 -1.08 -3.56
CA SER A 59 -16.95 0.09 -3.20
C SER A 59 -15.81 -0.27 -2.25
N ASP A 60 -14.59 -0.15 -2.73
CA ASP A 60 -13.41 -0.17 -1.87
C ASP A 60 -13.34 1.09 -1.03
N PHE A 61 -12.53 1.05 0.02
CA PHE A 61 -12.31 2.20 0.88
C PHE A 61 -10.87 2.35 1.32
N MET A 62 -10.49 3.59 1.58
CA MET A 62 -9.34 3.94 2.42
C MET A 62 -9.82 4.69 3.65
N VAL A 63 -9.34 4.30 4.82
CA VAL A 63 -9.75 4.89 6.10
C VAL A 63 -8.51 5.29 6.89
N THR A 64 -8.53 6.50 7.44
CA THR A 64 -7.52 6.95 8.42
C THR A 64 -8.17 7.87 9.47
N ASP A 65 -7.72 7.80 10.73
CA ASP A 65 -8.33 8.61 11.81
C ASP A 65 -8.02 10.10 11.69
N ARG A 66 -6.81 10.44 11.23
CA ARG A 66 -6.37 11.84 11.06
C ARG A 66 -5.41 11.97 9.88
N ARG A 67 -5.29 13.20 9.39
CA ARG A 67 -4.39 13.55 8.27
C ARG A 67 -2.92 13.50 8.72
N GLY A 68 -2.01 13.28 7.76
CA GLY A 68 -0.56 13.33 8.00
C GLY A 68 0.03 12.05 8.60
N SER A 69 1.32 12.08 8.96
CA SER A 69 2.07 11.00 9.64
C SER A 69 1.50 10.59 10.99
N GLY A 70 0.70 11.46 11.61
CA GLY A 70 0.20 11.27 12.97
C GLY A 70 -0.98 10.30 13.08
N TYR A 71 -1.36 9.60 12.01
CA TYR A 71 -2.45 8.62 12.05
C TYR A 71 -2.20 7.55 13.10
N ARG A 72 -3.28 7.07 13.73
CA ARG A 72 -3.27 5.90 14.63
C ARG A 72 -3.51 4.61 13.87
N TYR A 73 -4.33 4.68 12.84
CA TYR A 73 -4.58 3.56 11.94
C TYR A 73 -4.77 4.06 10.51
N TRP A 74 -4.40 3.20 9.59
CA TRP A 74 -4.71 3.30 8.18
C TRP A 74 -5.17 1.93 7.69
N ILE A 75 -6.24 1.89 6.90
CA ILE A 75 -6.73 0.69 6.23
C ILE A 75 -7.06 1.02 4.77
N ARG A 76 -6.76 0.08 3.87
CA ARG A 76 -7.31 -0.01 2.53
C ARG A 76 -7.95 -1.38 2.30
N SER A 77 -9.18 -1.42 1.81
CA SER A 77 -9.84 -2.62 1.29
C SER A 77 -9.62 -2.85 -0.21
N PHE A 78 -9.72 -4.10 -0.62
CA PHE A 78 -9.68 -4.58 -2.00
C PHE A 78 -10.74 -5.66 -2.18
N THR A 79 -11.89 -5.27 -2.72
CA THR A 79 -13.04 -6.16 -2.86
C THR A 79 -12.76 -7.19 -3.93
N GLY A 80 -13.12 -8.43 -3.65
CA GLY A 80 -12.89 -9.57 -4.50
C GLY A 80 -14.19 -10.26 -4.94
N SER A 81 -14.02 -11.42 -5.57
CA SER A 81 -15.12 -12.31 -5.94
C SER A 81 -15.44 -13.29 -4.81
N GLY A 82 -16.66 -13.82 -4.78
CA GLY A 82 -17.05 -14.85 -3.81
C GLY A 82 -16.90 -14.39 -2.35
N GLY A 83 -17.17 -13.11 -2.09
CA GLY A 83 -17.16 -12.53 -0.75
C GLY A 83 -15.79 -12.45 -0.09
N THR A 84 -14.72 -12.59 -0.86
CA THR A 84 -13.36 -12.39 -0.39
C THR A 84 -13.00 -10.91 -0.47
N THR A 85 -12.42 -10.36 0.58
CA THR A 85 -11.90 -8.99 0.58
C THR A 85 -10.49 -8.95 1.13
N GLY A 86 -9.56 -8.41 0.34
CA GLY A 86 -8.19 -8.13 0.77
C GLY A 86 -8.12 -6.83 1.54
N TYR A 87 -7.19 -6.74 2.49
CA TYR A 87 -6.94 -5.51 3.23
C TYR A 87 -5.44 -5.27 3.37
N LEU A 88 -5.05 -4.01 3.27
CA LEU A 88 -3.77 -3.54 3.81
C LEU A 88 -4.06 -2.66 5.01
N ALA A 89 -3.33 -2.85 6.10
CA ALA A 89 -3.46 -2.03 7.29
C ALA A 89 -2.09 -1.65 7.86
N GLN A 90 -2.03 -0.48 8.49
CA GLN A 90 -0.88 -0.06 9.28
C GLN A 90 -1.37 0.63 10.54
N LEU A 91 -0.92 0.13 11.69
CA LEU A 91 -1.24 0.71 12.99
C LEU A 91 -0.05 1.51 13.47
N ASN A 92 -0.33 2.75 13.85
CA ASN A 92 0.62 3.64 14.50
C ASN A 92 0.02 4.11 15.83
N GLY A 93 -0.62 3.15 16.51
CA GLY A 93 -1.26 3.31 17.81
C GLY A 93 -2.74 2.92 17.81
N CYS A 94 -3.05 1.61 17.85
CA CYS A 94 -4.16 1.03 18.63
C CYS A 94 -4.26 -0.49 18.35
N PRO A 95 -4.12 -1.40 19.34
CA PRO A 95 -3.60 -1.15 20.68
C PRO A 95 -2.08 -0.96 20.66
N ALA A 96 -1.43 -1.29 19.54
CA ALA A 96 0.01 -1.22 19.34
C ALA A 96 0.35 -0.67 17.94
N ARG A 97 1.64 -0.49 17.69
CA ARG A 97 2.20 -0.11 16.39
C ARG A 97 2.62 -1.36 15.63
N THR A 98 2.30 -1.44 14.35
CA THR A 98 2.83 -2.49 13.46
C THR A 98 4.23 -2.11 12.98
N ILE A 99 5.09 -3.11 12.79
CA ILE A 99 6.27 -2.97 11.94
C ILE A 99 5.74 -3.02 10.51
N GLY A 100 5.88 -1.92 9.76
CA GLY A 100 5.41 -1.83 8.37
C GLY A 100 3.89 -1.95 8.19
N MET A 101 3.49 -2.17 6.94
CA MET A 101 2.12 -2.54 6.57
C MET A 101 1.91 -4.05 6.76
N ARG A 102 0.67 -4.42 7.06
CA ARG A 102 0.19 -5.80 7.12
C ARG A 102 -0.84 -6.04 6.03
N ALA A 103 -0.88 -7.27 5.53
CA ALA A 103 -1.85 -7.71 4.55
C ALA A 103 -2.76 -8.77 5.17
N TYR A 104 -4.07 -8.60 4.98
CA TYR A 104 -5.07 -9.52 5.46
C TYR A 104 -6.00 -9.95 4.34
N ILE A 105 -6.59 -11.14 4.47
CA ILE A 105 -7.72 -11.58 3.65
C ILE A 105 -8.87 -11.91 4.60
N ALA A 106 -10.03 -11.31 4.32
CA ALA A 106 -11.29 -11.70 4.95
C ALA A 106 -12.14 -12.53 3.98
N LYS A 107 -12.83 -13.54 4.49
CA LYS A 107 -13.79 -14.38 3.75
C LYS A 107 -15.18 -14.22 4.36
N ASP A 108 -16.22 -14.60 3.62
CA ASP A 108 -17.63 -14.52 4.05
C ASP A 108 -17.95 -15.26 5.35
N ASP A 109 -17.18 -16.29 5.69
CA ASP A 109 -17.28 -17.01 6.97
C ASP A 109 -16.81 -16.18 8.17
N GLY A 110 -16.34 -14.96 7.91
CA GLY A 110 -15.80 -14.06 8.91
C GLY A 110 -14.40 -14.48 9.39
N ALA A 111 -13.64 -15.31 8.67
CA ALA A 111 -12.21 -15.49 8.97
C ALA A 111 -11.42 -14.25 8.52
N LEU A 112 -10.46 -13.77 9.33
CA LEU A 112 -9.47 -12.76 8.93
C LEU A 112 -8.09 -13.37 9.09
N GLU A 113 -7.41 -13.58 7.98
CA GLU A 113 -6.10 -14.21 7.93
C GLU A 113 -5.01 -13.16 7.68
N ASP A 114 -3.96 -13.14 8.50
CA ASP A 114 -2.76 -12.34 8.25
C ASP A 114 -1.83 -13.11 7.31
N ILE A 115 -1.67 -12.60 6.09
CA ILE A 115 -0.87 -13.23 5.04
C ILE A 115 0.46 -12.48 4.79
N THR A 116 0.84 -11.57 5.71
CA THR A 116 2.02 -10.71 5.55
C THR A 116 3.29 -11.53 5.31
N SER A 117 3.51 -12.56 6.14
CA SER A 117 4.69 -13.43 6.02
C SER A 117 4.69 -14.21 4.71
N GLU A 118 3.53 -14.71 4.27
CA GLU A 118 3.42 -15.42 2.99
C GLU A 118 3.82 -14.53 1.80
N ILE A 119 3.39 -13.27 1.80
CA ILE A 119 3.76 -12.30 0.76
C ILE A 119 5.27 -12.05 0.78
N LEU A 120 5.87 -11.90 1.97
CA LEU A 120 7.31 -11.68 2.12
C LEU A 120 8.11 -12.92 1.67
N ASP A 121 7.66 -14.12 2.00
CA ASP A 121 8.31 -15.39 1.66
C ASP A 121 8.26 -15.67 0.15
N ARG A 122 7.19 -15.27 -0.56
CA ARG A 122 7.14 -15.32 -2.03
C ARG A 122 8.21 -14.44 -2.70
N GLY A 123 8.72 -13.44 -1.99
CA GLY A 123 9.81 -12.58 -2.44
C GLY A 123 9.43 -11.62 -3.57
N GLY A 124 10.45 -11.04 -4.21
CA GLY A 124 10.31 -10.05 -5.28
C GLY A 124 10.65 -8.63 -4.85
N PHE A 125 10.48 -8.31 -3.57
CA PHE A 125 11.03 -7.08 -2.98
C PHE A 125 12.56 -7.17 -2.92
N PRO A 126 13.29 -6.05 -3.07
CA PRO A 126 14.70 -6.03 -2.75
C PRO A 126 14.87 -6.30 -1.24
N ASP A 127 15.74 -7.25 -0.92
CA ASP A 127 16.15 -7.49 0.46
C ASP A 127 17.06 -6.36 0.98
N GLU A 128 17.46 -6.45 2.25
CA GLU A 128 18.31 -5.46 2.89
C GLU A 128 19.65 -5.28 2.15
N ALA A 129 20.27 -6.37 1.69
CA ALA A 129 21.53 -6.32 0.95
C ALA A 129 21.35 -5.63 -0.42
N ALA A 130 20.26 -5.91 -1.12
CA ALA A 130 19.91 -5.28 -2.38
C ALA A 130 19.53 -3.80 -2.20
N MET A 131 18.96 -3.42 -1.06
CA MET A 131 18.67 -2.03 -0.72
C MET A 131 19.90 -1.25 -0.30
N LYS A 132 20.87 -1.89 0.34
CA LYS A 132 22.08 -1.24 0.86
C LYS A 132 22.83 -0.41 -0.19
N LYS A 133 22.96 -0.90 -1.42
CA LYS A 133 23.64 -0.15 -2.49
C LYS A 133 22.95 1.17 -2.89
N TYR A 134 21.64 1.30 -2.65
CA TYR A 134 20.91 2.55 -2.90
C TYR A 134 21.00 3.46 -1.68
N VAL A 135 20.93 2.90 -0.48
CA VAL A 135 21.15 3.64 0.77
C VAL A 135 22.57 4.23 0.81
N ASP A 136 23.58 3.51 0.31
CA ASP A 136 24.95 4.01 0.16
C ASP A 136 25.06 5.15 -0.87
N GLN A 137 24.03 5.35 -1.70
CA GLN A 137 23.84 6.50 -2.60
C GLN A 137 22.81 7.50 -2.04
N GLU A 138 22.57 7.48 -0.72
CA GLU A 138 21.66 8.39 -0.01
C GLU A 138 20.17 8.22 -0.38
N ALA A 139 19.78 7.09 -1.00
CA ALA A 139 18.36 6.79 -1.22
C ALA A 139 17.60 6.53 0.08
N SER A 140 16.30 6.79 0.06
CA SER A 140 15.39 6.44 1.16
C SER A 140 15.26 4.92 1.34
N GLY A 141 14.65 4.51 2.46
CA GLY A 141 14.06 3.17 2.57
C GLY A 141 12.86 2.99 1.62
N LEU A 142 12.41 1.75 1.43
CA LEU A 142 11.19 1.48 0.67
C LEU A 142 9.95 2.00 1.40
N PHE A 143 9.05 2.64 0.65
CA PHE A 143 7.75 3.07 1.11
C PHE A 143 6.69 2.92 0.00
N ALA A 144 5.41 2.87 0.39
CA ALA A 144 4.32 2.74 -0.57
C ALA A 144 4.10 4.05 -1.34
N LEU A 145 4.05 3.96 -2.67
CA LEU A 145 3.68 5.08 -3.53
C LEU A 145 2.18 5.35 -3.40
N ILE A 146 1.85 6.36 -2.60
CA ILE A 146 0.48 6.64 -2.18
C ILE A 146 -0.42 7.27 -3.25
N GLY A 147 0.16 7.88 -4.28
CA GLY A 147 -0.57 8.70 -5.25
C GLY A 147 -1.62 7.94 -6.07
N GLN A 148 -1.44 6.62 -6.22
CA GLN A 148 -2.34 5.76 -6.99
C GLN A 148 -3.26 4.92 -6.12
N LEU A 149 -3.00 4.86 -4.81
CA LEU A 149 -3.71 3.94 -3.94
C LEU A 149 -5.21 4.18 -4.11
N ASP A 150 -5.70 5.40 -4.02
CA ASP A 150 -7.13 5.73 -4.09
C ASP A 150 -7.87 5.38 -5.41
N ARG A 151 -7.21 4.76 -6.39
CA ARG A 151 -7.75 4.53 -7.74
C ARG A 151 -7.58 3.12 -8.29
N VAL A 152 -6.52 2.40 -7.87
CA VAL A 152 -6.18 1.11 -8.48
C VAL A 152 -6.08 -0.02 -7.44
N PRO A 153 -6.30 -1.29 -7.83
CA PRO A 153 -6.21 -2.44 -6.94
C PRO A 153 -4.76 -2.92 -6.74
N VAL A 154 -3.79 -2.02 -6.86
CA VAL A 154 -2.36 -2.34 -6.77
C VAL A 154 -1.62 -1.32 -5.91
N VAL A 155 -0.68 -1.81 -5.11
CA VAL A 155 0.28 -0.98 -4.39
C VAL A 155 1.63 -1.12 -5.04
N ARG A 156 2.35 -0.01 -5.24
CA ARG A 156 3.76 -0.03 -5.64
C ARG A 156 4.61 0.46 -4.49
N TRP A 157 5.69 -0.25 -4.19
CA TRP A 157 6.72 0.28 -3.29
C TRP A 157 7.90 0.81 -4.08
N ILE A 158 8.42 1.94 -3.59
CA ILE A 158 9.52 2.66 -4.19
C ILE A 158 10.47 3.14 -3.09
N ALA A 159 11.70 3.44 -3.48
CA ALA A 159 12.57 4.33 -2.71
C ALA A 159 12.89 5.56 -3.56
N GLU A 160 13.11 6.69 -2.91
CA GLU A 160 13.46 7.96 -3.54
C GLU A 160 14.97 8.19 -3.49
N ALA A 161 15.52 8.73 -4.57
CA ALA A 161 16.87 9.25 -4.59
C ALA A 161 17.00 10.49 -3.70
N ASP A 162 18.25 10.80 -3.32
CA ASP A 162 18.57 12.16 -2.91
C ASP A 162 18.26 13.13 -4.08
N PRO A 163 17.51 14.22 -3.83
CA PRO A 163 17.03 15.11 -4.88
C PRO A 163 18.16 15.87 -5.60
N ASP A 164 19.33 16.02 -4.98
CA ASP A 164 20.46 16.78 -5.53
C ASP A 164 21.43 15.89 -6.31
N ARG A 165 21.45 14.58 -6.06
CA ARG A 165 22.43 13.65 -6.66
C ARG A 165 21.84 12.64 -7.64
N GLY A 166 20.59 12.20 -7.44
CA GLY A 166 20.00 11.10 -8.20
C GLY A 166 20.70 9.75 -7.97
N LEU A 167 20.22 8.69 -8.61
CA LEU A 167 20.79 7.34 -8.49
C LEU A 167 21.46 6.88 -9.77
N ARG A 168 22.52 6.08 -9.62
CA ARG A 168 23.08 5.33 -10.74
C ARG A 168 22.04 4.38 -11.31
N THR A 169 21.80 4.49 -12.62
CA THR A 169 20.80 3.69 -13.32
C THR A 169 21.14 2.20 -13.34
N ASP A 170 20.14 1.37 -13.02
CA ASP A 170 20.17 -0.08 -13.14
C ASP A 170 18.77 -0.68 -13.40
N LYS A 171 18.65 -2.01 -13.30
CA LYS A 171 17.42 -2.77 -13.56
C LYS A 171 16.22 -2.45 -12.64
N ARG A 172 16.42 -1.76 -11.51
CA ARG A 172 15.35 -1.33 -10.59
C ARG A 172 15.12 0.17 -10.64
N THR A 173 16.08 0.96 -11.14
CA THR A 173 15.89 2.41 -11.20
C THR A 173 14.95 2.83 -12.32
N PHE A 174 14.14 3.85 -12.09
CA PHE A 174 13.27 4.46 -13.09
C PHE A 174 13.09 5.96 -12.83
N GLY A 175 12.29 6.64 -13.65
CA GLY A 175 12.05 8.08 -13.51
C GLY A 175 13.34 8.89 -13.64
N ARG A 176 14.23 8.48 -14.56
CA ARG A 176 15.56 9.09 -14.80
C ARG A 176 16.51 9.04 -13.59
N GLY A 177 16.42 7.96 -12.80
CA GLY A 177 17.28 7.75 -11.64
C GLY A 177 16.76 8.39 -10.35
N ASN A 178 15.53 8.90 -10.35
CA ASN A 178 14.91 9.47 -9.15
C ASN A 178 14.31 8.43 -8.20
N TYR A 179 14.05 7.21 -8.70
CA TYR A 179 13.36 6.19 -7.92
C TYR A 179 13.98 4.81 -8.11
N VAL A 180 13.86 3.99 -7.06
CA VAL A 180 14.09 2.54 -7.09
C VAL A 180 12.75 1.83 -7.03
N HIS A 181 12.52 0.88 -7.93
CA HIS A 181 11.35 0.01 -7.88
C HIS A 181 11.57 -1.14 -6.88
N GLY A 182 10.72 -1.17 -5.85
CA GLY A 182 10.66 -2.26 -4.87
C GLY A 182 9.84 -3.45 -5.37
N GLY A 183 8.68 -3.18 -5.95
CA GLY A 183 7.74 -4.21 -6.44
C GLY A 183 6.31 -3.69 -6.44
N PHE A 184 5.41 -4.45 -7.04
CA PHE A 184 3.96 -4.26 -6.94
C PHE A 184 3.34 -5.36 -6.08
N LEU A 185 2.31 -5.02 -5.33
CA LEU A 185 1.34 -5.96 -4.75
C LEU A 185 -0.01 -5.74 -5.43
N LEU A 186 -0.39 -6.68 -6.28
CA LEU A 186 -1.65 -6.66 -7.02
C LEU A 186 -2.70 -7.50 -6.29
N TRP A 187 -3.87 -6.92 -6.06
CA TRP A 187 -5.07 -7.70 -5.72
C TRP A 187 -5.67 -8.30 -6.99
N THR A 188 -5.85 -9.61 -7.01
CA THR A 188 -6.36 -10.35 -8.20
C THR A 188 -7.83 -10.73 -8.12
N GLY A 189 -8.51 -10.36 -7.02
CA GLY A 189 -9.91 -10.68 -6.76
C GLY A 189 -10.09 -11.76 -5.68
N ASP A 190 -9.06 -12.52 -5.36
CA ASP A 190 -9.10 -13.56 -4.32
C ASP A 190 -7.83 -13.57 -3.46
N LYS A 191 -6.70 -13.12 -4.01
CA LYS A 191 -5.40 -13.08 -3.33
C LYS A 191 -4.57 -11.88 -3.75
N PHE A 192 -3.55 -11.61 -2.95
CA PHE A 192 -2.47 -10.70 -3.31
C PHE A 192 -1.33 -11.43 -4.05
N GLU A 193 -0.81 -10.78 -5.09
CA GLU A 193 0.31 -11.27 -5.87
C GLU A 193 1.42 -10.23 -5.96
N VAL A 194 2.65 -10.65 -5.65
CA VAL A 194 3.83 -9.81 -5.87
C VAL A 194 4.23 -9.87 -7.33
N ARG A 195 4.35 -8.71 -7.96
CA ARG A 195 4.71 -8.58 -9.38
C ARG A 195 5.84 -7.56 -9.54
N GLN A 196 6.79 -7.82 -10.43
CA GLN A 196 7.79 -6.80 -10.83
C GLN A 196 7.27 -5.88 -11.93
N LYS A 197 6.26 -6.33 -12.66
CA LYS A 197 5.62 -5.57 -13.72
C LYS A 197 4.12 -5.75 -13.68
N VAL A 198 3.39 -4.72 -14.09
CA VAL A 198 1.93 -4.76 -14.16
C VAL A 198 1.43 -4.17 -15.47
N PRO A 199 0.25 -4.59 -15.98
CA PRO A 199 -0.36 -3.95 -17.13
C PRO A 199 -0.74 -2.48 -16.85
N ALA A 200 -0.67 -1.62 -17.87
CA ALA A 200 -1.11 -0.22 -17.78
C ALA A 200 -2.57 -0.08 -17.32
N ALA A 201 -3.42 -1.06 -17.62
CA ALA A 201 -4.82 -1.09 -17.21
C ALA A 201 -5.01 -1.09 -15.67
N VAL A 202 -4.03 -1.58 -14.92
CA VAL A 202 -4.07 -1.61 -13.44
C VAL A 202 -3.12 -0.60 -12.80
N TRP A 203 -2.38 0.20 -13.59
CA TRP A 203 -1.53 1.27 -13.11
C TRP A 203 -1.75 2.54 -13.93
N LEU A 204 -2.73 3.34 -13.49
CA LEU A 204 -3.19 4.51 -14.23
C LEU A 204 -2.13 5.61 -14.22
N CYS A 205 -1.53 5.89 -15.37
CA CYS A 205 -0.64 7.04 -15.53
C CYS A 205 -1.40 8.26 -16.05
N ASP A 206 -2.31 8.77 -15.22
CA ASP A 206 -3.19 9.90 -15.54
C ASP A 206 -2.40 11.18 -15.87
N ASN A 207 -1.21 11.34 -15.28
CA ASN A 207 -0.27 12.40 -15.64
C ASN A 207 0.97 11.78 -16.31
N PRO A 208 1.05 11.79 -17.65
CA PRO A 208 2.19 11.21 -18.37
C PRO A 208 3.50 11.98 -18.14
N LYS A 209 3.45 13.19 -17.57
CA LYS A 209 4.63 13.98 -17.19
C LYS A 209 5.09 13.71 -15.77
N ALA A 210 4.34 12.93 -14.98
CA ALA A 210 4.75 12.58 -13.64
C ALA A 210 6.00 11.67 -13.72
N PRO A 211 7.05 11.94 -12.92
CA PRO A 211 8.28 11.14 -12.94
C PRO A 211 8.05 9.63 -12.77
N GLU A 212 7.04 9.23 -12.01
CA GLU A 212 6.64 7.84 -11.81
C GLU A 212 5.99 7.19 -13.03
N CYS A 213 5.65 7.99 -14.04
CA CYS A 213 4.98 7.60 -15.27
C CYS A 213 5.83 7.80 -16.52
N ILE A 214 6.86 8.64 -16.51
CA ILE A 214 7.75 8.82 -17.68
C ILE A 214 8.64 7.57 -17.83
N ASP A 215 8.57 6.92 -18.99
CA ASP A 215 9.43 5.79 -19.39
C ASP A 215 9.52 4.67 -18.34
N ASP A 216 8.43 4.42 -17.60
CA ASP A 216 8.40 3.45 -16.50
C ASP A 216 8.47 2.01 -17.03
N PRO A 217 9.62 1.32 -16.89
CA PRO A 217 9.84 0.01 -17.50
C PRO A 217 9.09 -1.12 -16.78
N PHE A 218 8.43 -0.79 -15.67
CA PHE A 218 7.69 -1.72 -14.83
C PHE A 218 6.17 -1.73 -15.13
N VAL A 219 5.73 -0.96 -16.12
CA VAL A 219 4.34 -0.94 -16.56
C VAL A 219 4.27 -1.29 -18.04
N GLU A 220 3.51 -2.34 -18.36
CA GLU A 220 3.48 -2.94 -19.69
C GLU A 220 2.24 -2.53 -20.49
N GLY A 221 2.37 -2.49 -21.82
CA GLY A 221 1.26 -2.20 -22.73
C GLY A 221 0.87 -0.72 -22.77
N ARG A 222 1.84 0.19 -22.63
CA ARG A 222 1.68 1.62 -22.91
C ARG A 222 2.02 1.94 -24.36
#